data_AF-A0A2T4FIT4-F1
#
_entry.id   AF-A0A2T4FIT4-F1
#
_cell.length_a   1.000
_cell.length_b   1.000
_cell.length_c   1.000
_cell.angle_alpha   90.00
_cell.angle_beta   90.00
_cell.angle_gamma   90.00
#
_symmetry.space_group_name_H-M   'P 1'
#
loop_
_entity.id
_entity.type
_entity.pdbx_description
1 polymer ?
#
loop_
_entity_poly.entity_id
_entity_poly.type
_entity_poly.pdbx_seq_one_letter_code
_entity_poly.pdbx_strand_id
1 'polypeptide(L)'
;MAVAMETQSTILDQPPPYVVQIPTTKNAPKTVIPQGLTGFFVQLPPTHTNSRDVGMSRLYAKLHSYLQADNDWDGYGGVPATYASWVNAVEFLHVLPIRFEAPIPMLAGDGEISLFWKEADSYIEISFPGDGTFHYIYNAPGQRFASADLALNEAVLHSGFLAHLDLV
;
A
#
# COMPACT_ATOMS: atom_id res chain seq x y z
N MET A 1 35.81 -37.44 1.65
CA MET A 1 35.47 -36.49 2.72
C MET A 1 34.40 -35.56 2.17
N ALA A 2 33.15 -35.72 2.61
CA ALA A 2 32.03 -34.89 2.18
C ALA A 2 31.55 -34.09 3.41
N VAL A 3 31.53 -32.77 3.29
CA VAL A 3 31.06 -31.85 4.32
C VAL A 3 29.58 -31.58 4.03
N ALA A 4 28.70 -31.99 4.93
CA ALA A 4 27.29 -31.60 4.91
C ALA A 4 27.18 -30.18 5.47
N MET A 5 26.63 -29.25 4.68
CA MET A 5 26.25 -27.92 5.15
C MET A 5 24.79 -27.98 5.59
N GLU A 6 24.55 -27.85 6.89
CA GLU A 6 23.22 -27.67 7.47
C GLU A 6 22.79 -26.21 7.29
N THR A 7 21.67 -25.98 6.61
CA THR A 7 21.02 -24.66 6.52
C THR A 7 20.12 -24.44 7.73
N GLN A 8 20.57 -23.64 8.70
CA GLN A 8 19.71 -23.11 9.76
C GLN A 8 18.68 -22.15 9.15
N SER A 9 17.40 -22.54 9.24
CA SER A 9 16.27 -21.64 8.95
C SER A 9 15.99 -20.80 10.20
N THR A 10 16.36 -19.53 10.15
CA THR A 10 16.01 -18.56 11.20
C THR A 10 14.52 -18.27 11.11
N ILE A 11 13.72 -18.90 11.96
CA ILE A 11 12.31 -18.55 12.15
C ILE A 11 12.28 -17.17 12.83
N LEU A 12 11.81 -16.17 12.09
CA LEU A 12 11.61 -14.81 12.58
C LEU A 12 10.51 -14.85 13.66
N ASP A 13 10.91 -14.62 14.92
CA ASP A 13 10.04 -14.68 16.08
C ASP A 13 8.95 -13.59 15.96
N GLN A 14 7.69 -14.01 15.83
CA GLN A 14 6.57 -13.07 15.77
C GLN A 14 6.32 -12.52 17.18
N PRO A 15 6.09 -11.20 17.33
CA PRO A 15 5.81 -10.64 18.64
C PRO A 15 4.53 -11.26 19.25
N PRO A 16 4.49 -11.46 20.57
CA PRO A 16 3.36 -12.10 21.23
C PRO A 16 2.07 -11.29 21.05
N PRO A 17 0.90 -11.96 20.95
CA PRO A 17 -0.37 -11.29 20.73
C PRO A 17 -0.74 -10.36 21.90
N TYR A 18 -1.27 -9.19 21.57
CA TYR A 18 -1.78 -8.25 22.55
C TYR A 18 -3.13 -8.74 23.12
N VAL A 19 -3.18 -9.01 24.43
CA VAL A 19 -4.37 -9.53 25.12
C VAL A 19 -5.15 -8.38 25.75
N VAL A 20 -6.39 -8.14 25.29
CA VAL A 20 -7.33 -7.20 25.92
C VAL A 20 -8.41 -7.96 26.67
N GLN A 21 -8.49 -7.78 27.98
CA GLN A 21 -9.64 -8.23 28.76
C GLN A 21 -10.79 -7.23 28.59
N ILE A 22 -11.88 -7.65 27.95
CA ILE A 22 -13.07 -6.81 27.80
C ILE A 22 -13.91 -6.93 29.08
N PRO A 23 -14.13 -5.85 29.85
CA PRO A 23 -15.09 -5.89 30.94
C PRO A 23 -16.49 -6.08 30.36
N THR A 24 -17.18 -7.13 30.78
CA THR A 24 -18.58 -7.40 30.42
C THR A 24 -19.47 -6.24 30.83
N THR A 25 -19.85 -5.38 29.89
CA THR A 25 -20.86 -4.35 30.11
C THR A 25 -22.24 -4.99 30.13
N LYS A 26 -23.09 -4.51 31.05
CA LYS A 26 -24.32 -5.15 31.54
C LYS A 26 -25.47 -5.30 30.53
N ASN A 27 -25.29 -4.98 29.25
CA ASN A 27 -26.37 -4.89 28.26
C ASN A 27 -26.10 -5.65 26.95
N ALA A 28 -25.45 -6.82 27.02
CA ALA A 28 -25.46 -7.77 25.91
C ALA A 28 -26.75 -8.62 25.94
N PRO A 29 -27.37 -8.93 24.78
CA PRO A 29 -28.53 -9.82 24.73
C PRO A 29 -28.17 -11.18 25.32
N LYS A 30 -29.06 -11.72 26.17
CA LYS A 30 -28.88 -13.00 26.88
C LYS A 30 -28.74 -14.14 25.89
N THR A 31 -27.51 -14.44 25.49
CA THR A 31 -27.17 -15.72 24.87
C THR A 31 -26.92 -16.67 26.02
N VAL A 32 -27.75 -17.70 26.14
CA VAL A 32 -27.56 -18.78 27.12
C VAL A 32 -26.26 -19.50 26.75
N ILE A 33 -25.23 -19.37 27.57
CA ILE A 33 -23.98 -20.12 27.45
C ILE A 33 -24.09 -21.31 28.41
N PRO A 34 -24.09 -22.57 27.93
CA PRO A 34 -24.01 -23.74 28.81
C PRO A 34 -22.69 -23.70 29.59
N GLN A 35 -22.75 -24.05 30.87
CA GLN A 35 -21.58 -24.10 31.75
C GLN A 35 -20.56 -25.13 31.25
N GLY A 36 -19.49 -24.64 30.66
CA GLY A 36 -18.34 -25.40 30.18
C GLY A 36 -17.34 -24.44 29.56
N LEU A 37 -16.44 -23.89 30.37
CA LEU A 37 -15.40 -22.93 29.97
C LEU A 37 -14.41 -23.58 28.98
N THR A 38 -14.68 -23.49 27.69
CA THR A 38 -13.65 -23.47 26.64
C THR A 38 -13.68 -22.08 26.04
N GLY A 39 -12.74 -21.23 26.48
CA GLY A 39 -12.62 -19.85 25.98
C GLY A 39 -12.38 -19.86 24.48
N PHE A 40 -13.31 -19.27 23.72
CA PHE A 40 -13.05 -18.91 22.34
C PHE A 40 -12.08 -17.72 22.35
N PHE A 41 -10.82 -17.99 22.08
CA PHE A 41 -9.88 -16.95 21.68
C PHE A 41 -10.31 -16.51 20.28
N VAL A 42 -11.03 -15.39 20.19
CA VAL A 42 -11.16 -14.70 18.90
C VAL A 42 -9.83 -14.00 18.68
N GLN A 43 -8.96 -14.61 17.87
CA GLN A 43 -7.80 -13.92 17.35
C GLN A 43 -8.33 -12.73 16.53
N LEU A 44 -8.15 -11.52 17.05
CA LEU A 44 -8.40 -10.33 16.26
C LEU A 44 -7.48 -10.41 15.04
N PRO A 45 -7.97 -10.14 13.82
CA PRO A 45 -7.09 -9.97 12.69
C PRO A 45 -5.99 -8.97 13.08
N PRO A 46 -4.73 -9.17 12.65
CA PRO A 46 -3.72 -8.13 12.83
C PRO A 46 -4.29 -6.84 12.24
N THR A 47 -4.55 -5.85 13.09
CA THR A 47 -5.27 -4.62 12.76
C THR A 47 -4.68 -3.91 11.54
N HIS A 48 -3.39 -4.13 11.28
CA HIS A 48 -2.65 -3.62 10.15
C HIS A 48 -3.09 -4.21 8.80
N THR A 49 -3.30 -5.52 8.68
CA THR A 49 -3.71 -6.15 7.40
C THR A 49 -5.10 -5.67 6.97
N ASN A 50 -6.06 -5.70 7.90
CA ASN A 50 -7.42 -5.20 7.60
C ASN A 50 -7.43 -3.70 7.28
N SER A 51 -6.61 -2.91 7.97
CA SER A 51 -6.50 -1.47 7.70
C SER A 51 -5.92 -1.21 6.31
N ARG A 52 -4.90 -1.99 5.92
CA ARG A 52 -4.30 -1.93 4.58
C ARG A 52 -5.31 -2.30 3.51
N ASP A 53 -6.05 -3.39 3.67
CA ASP A 53 -7.03 -3.85 2.66
C ASP A 53 -8.15 -2.82 2.44
N VAL A 54 -8.63 -2.19 3.52
CA VAL A 54 -9.57 -1.07 3.43
C VAL A 54 -8.92 0.15 2.75
N GLY A 55 -7.66 0.46 3.07
CA GLY A 55 -6.88 1.52 2.43
C GLY A 55 -6.75 1.31 0.92
N MET A 56 -6.33 0.11 0.50
CA MET A 56 -6.22 -0.27 -0.91
C MET A 56 -7.57 -0.24 -1.63
N SER A 57 -8.64 -0.73 -0.99
CA SER A 57 -9.99 -0.67 -1.58
C SER A 57 -10.44 0.76 -1.86
N ARG A 58 -10.16 1.68 -0.93
CA ARG A 58 -10.44 3.12 -1.10
C ARG A 58 -9.55 3.74 -2.18
N LEU A 59 -8.28 3.34 -2.24
CA LEU A 59 -7.35 3.76 -3.26
C LEU A 59 -7.83 3.37 -4.67
N TYR A 60 -8.19 2.10 -4.90
CA TYR A 60 -8.72 1.66 -6.19
C TYR A 60 -9.99 2.41 -6.59
N ALA A 61 -10.91 2.62 -5.64
CA ALA A 61 -12.12 3.40 -5.89
C ALA A 61 -11.80 4.85 -6.26
N LYS A 62 -10.80 5.45 -5.60
CA LYS A 62 -10.37 6.83 -5.89
C LYS A 62 -9.71 6.93 -7.27
N LEU A 63 -8.83 6.00 -7.63
CA LEU A 63 -8.22 5.95 -8.96
C LEU A 63 -9.27 5.80 -10.05
N HIS A 64 -10.25 4.91 -9.85
CA HIS A 64 -11.35 4.76 -10.80
C HIS A 64 -12.19 6.04 -10.93
N SER A 65 -12.36 6.81 -9.85
CA SER A 65 -13.09 8.08 -9.91
C SER A 65 -12.41 9.13 -10.80
N TYR A 66 -11.08 9.06 -10.98
CA TYR A 66 -10.36 10.00 -11.84
C TYR A 66 -10.70 9.83 -13.32
N LEU A 67 -11.09 8.64 -13.76
CA LEU A 67 -11.60 8.40 -15.12
C LEU A 67 -12.92 9.14 -15.40
N GLN A 68 -13.63 9.52 -14.35
CA GLN A 68 -14.93 10.18 -14.40
C GLN A 68 -14.85 11.64 -13.94
N ALA A 69 -13.64 12.18 -13.75
CA ALA A 69 -13.50 13.60 -13.46
C ALA A 69 -14.08 14.43 -14.61
N ASP A 70 -14.56 15.63 -14.30
CA ASP A 70 -14.95 16.57 -15.33
C ASP A 70 -13.70 17.18 -15.98
N ASN A 71 -13.83 17.69 -17.21
CA ASN A 71 -12.82 18.58 -17.75
C ASN A 71 -12.77 19.87 -16.91
N ASP A 72 -11.58 20.44 -16.77
CA ASP A 72 -11.28 21.60 -15.93
C ASP A 72 -11.59 21.37 -14.44
N TRP A 73 -11.41 20.15 -13.93
CA TRP A 73 -11.71 19.79 -12.53
C TRP A 73 -10.89 20.58 -11.51
N ASP A 74 -9.73 21.12 -11.92
CA ASP A 74 -8.82 21.91 -11.11
C ASP A 74 -8.95 23.43 -11.34
N GLY A 75 -9.74 23.87 -12.33
CA GLY A 75 -9.86 25.27 -12.74
C GLY A 75 -8.67 25.82 -13.55
N TYR A 76 -7.76 24.94 -13.99
CA TYR A 76 -6.57 25.27 -14.76
C TYR A 76 -6.45 24.44 -16.06
N GLY A 77 -7.56 23.91 -16.56
CA GLY A 77 -7.64 23.08 -17.76
C GLY A 77 -7.38 21.59 -17.49
N GLY A 78 -7.46 21.15 -16.24
CA GLY A 78 -7.21 19.78 -15.84
C GLY A 78 -8.11 18.79 -16.58
N VAL A 79 -7.53 17.72 -17.12
CA VAL A 79 -8.29 16.67 -17.81
C VAL A 79 -8.51 15.46 -16.90
N PRO A 80 -9.52 14.62 -17.21
CA PRO A 80 -9.73 13.36 -16.50
C PRO A 80 -8.55 12.41 -16.72
N ALA A 81 -8.40 11.42 -15.83
CA ALA A 81 -7.34 10.43 -15.99
C ALA A 81 -7.49 9.69 -17.32
N THR A 82 -6.35 9.43 -17.99
CA THR A 82 -6.35 8.54 -19.14
C THR A 82 -6.54 7.09 -18.68
N TYR A 83 -7.25 6.29 -19.47
CA TYR A 83 -7.43 4.87 -19.17
C TYR A 83 -6.09 4.13 -19.06
N ALA A 84 -5.12 4.49 -19.89
CA ALA A 84 -3.81 3.87 -19.90
C ALA A 84 -2.99 4.21 -18.63
N SER A 85 -3.04 5.45 -18.17
CA SER A 85 -2.45 5.84 -16.89
C SER A 85 -3.09 5.10 -15.71
N TRP A 86 -4.42 4.96 -15.72
CA TRP A 86 -5.15 4.18 -14.72
C TRP A 86 -4.73 2.70 -14.71
N VAL A 87 -4.62 2.06 -15.88
CA VAL A 87 -4.16 0.66 -15.99
C VAL A 87 -2.76 0.51 -15.40
N ASN A 88 -1.81 1.38 -15.78
CA ASN A 88 -0.45 1.34 -15.28
C ASN A 88 -0.39 1.46 -13.74
N ALA A 89 -1.14 2.41 -13.17
CA ALA A 89 -1.18 2.59 -11.72
C ALA A 89 -1.77 1.37 -11.00
N VAL A 90 -2.81 0.75 -11.55
CA VAL A 90 -3.44 -0.46 -10.98
C VAL A 90 -2.51 -1.67 -11.07
N GLU A 91 -1.84 -1.86 -12.22
CA GLU A 91 -0.83 -2.91 -12.41
C GLU A 91 0.32 -2.77 -11.42
N PHE A 92 0.82 -1.55 -11.22
CA PHE A 92 1.84 -1.27 -10.20
C PHE A 92 1.37 -1.65 -8.79
N LEU A 93 0.13 -1.32 -8.42
CA LEU A 93 -0.42 -1.63 -7.10
C LEU A 93 -0.59 -3.13 -6.86
N HIS A 94 -0.79 -3.94 -7.91
CA HIS A 94 -0.85 -5.39 -7.78
C HIS A 94 0.50 -6.02 -7.46
N VAL A 95 1.60 -5.40 -7.92
CA VAL A 95 2.95 -5.91 -7.65
C VAL A 95 3.56 -5.30 -6.39
N LEU A 96 3.07 -4.15 -5.90
CA LEU A 96 3.55 -3.48 -4.70
C LEU A 96 3.58 -4.42 -3.48
N PRO A 97 4.72 -4.57 -2.77
CA PRO A 97 4.81 -5.52 -1.66
C PRO A 97 3.86 -5.18 -0.52
N ILE A 98 3.21 -6.18 0.05
CA ILE A 98 2.17 -6.01 1.07
C ILE A 98 2.65 -5.29 2.35
N ARG A 99 3.97 -5.24 2.58
CA ARG A 99 4.57 -4.54 3.73
C ARG A 99 4.43 -3.02 3.65
N PHE A 100 4.23 -2.46 2.46
CA PHE A 100 4.07 -1.03 2.28
C PHE A 100 2.61 -0.61 2.47
N GLU A 101 2.43 0.57 3.06
CA GLU A 101 1.12 1.18 3.19
C GLU A 101 0.55 1.55 1.82
N ALA A 102 -0.79 1.68 1.77
CA ALA A 102 -1.46 2.16 0.58
C ALA A 102 -1.01 3.60 0.28
N PRO A 103 -0.53 3.90 -0.94
CA PRO A 103 -0.17 5.27 -1.29
C PRO A 103 -1.38 6.21 -1.29
N ILE A 104 -1.08 7.49 -1.21
CA ILE A 104 -2.01 8.58 -1.45
C ILE A 104 -2.11 8.76 -2.98
N PRO A 105 -3.31 8.67 -3.58
CA PRO A 105 -3.48 8.89 -5.02
C PRO A 105 -3.54 10.37 -5.37
N MET A 106 -3.02 10.70 -6.55
CA MET A 106 -3.05 12.03 -7.15
C MET A 106 -3.42 11.95 -8.63
N LEU A 107 -4.05 13.01 -9.13
CA LEU A 107 -4.35 13.22 -10.54
C LEU A 107 -3.66 14.51 -10.98
N ALA A 108 -2.79 14.41 -11.98
CA ALA A 108 -2.16 15.54 -12.62
C ALA A 108 -3.12 16.20 -13.62
N GLY A 109 -2.90 17.49 -13.91
CA GLY A 109 -3.77 18.27 -14.80
C GLY A 109 -3.76 17.78 -16.26
N ASP A 110 -2.78 16.99 -16.67
CA ASP A 110 -2.70 16.35 -17.98
C ASP A 110 -3.35 14.95 -18.04
N GLY A 111 -3.93 14.48 -16.92
CA GLY A 111 -4.61 13.19 -16.84
C GLY A 111 -3.68 12.04 -16.48
N GLU A 112 -2.44 12.31 -16.07
CA GLU A 112 -1.58 11.32 -15.46
C GLU A 112 -1.99 11.05 -14.00
N ILE A 113 -1.96 9.79 -13.60
CA ILE A 113 -2.11 9.37 -12.21
C ILE A 113 -0.73 9.30 -11.58
N SER A 114 -0.63 9.80 -10.35
CA SER A 114 0.52 9.60 -9.49
C SER A 114 0.11 8.95 -8.17
N LEU A 115 1.04 8.25 -7.55
CA LEU A 115 0.93 7.67 -6.21
C LEU A 115 2.03 8.23 -5.33
N PHE A 116 1.70 8.53 -4.09
CA PHE A 116 2.55 9.30 -3.21
C PHE A 116 2.64 8.67 -1.82
N TRP A 117 3.85 8.63 -1.27
CA TRP A 117 4.12 8.30 0.14
C TRP A 117 4.91 9.45 0.76
N LYS A 118 4.67 9.70 2.05
CA LYS A 118 5.35 10.76 2.80
C LYS A 118 5.50 10.38 4.25
N GLU A 119 6.67 10.66 4.79
CA GLU A 119 6.97 10.61 6.21
C GLU A 119 7.83 11.81 6.59
N ALA A 120 7.39 12.55 7.62
CA ALA A 120 8.07 13.75 8.12
C ALA A 120 8.56 14.70 7.01
N ASP A 121 9.87 14.70 6.75
CA ASP A 121 10.57 15.56 5.79
C ASP A 121 10.95 14.84 4.47
N SER A 122 10.48 13.61 4.29
CA SER A 122 10.74 12.76 3.12
C SER A 122 9.45 12.46 2.35
N TYR A 123 9.55 12.34 1.03
CA TYR A 123 8.47 11.83 0.20
C TYR A 123 9.00 11.05 -1.00
N ILE A 124 8.14 10.19 -1.53
CA ILE A 124 8.30 9.54 -2.81
C ILE A 124 7.01 9.64 -3.61
N GLU A 125 7.12 10.06 -4.86
CA GLU A 125 6.02 10.18 -5.81
C GLU A 125 6.36 9.34 -7.03
N ILE A 126 5.44 8.49 -7.47
CA ILE A 126 5.55 7.71 -8.71
C ILE A 126 4.43 8.16 -9.64
N SER A 127 4.76 8.45 -10.89
CA SER A 127 3.84 8.94 -11.91
C SER A 127 3.74 7.94 -13.06
N PHE A 128 2.55 7.82 -13.65
CA PHE A 128 2.23 6.85 -14.70
C PHE A 128 1.75 7.57 -15.97
N PRO A 129 2.62 7.76 -16.98
CA PRO A 129 2.23 8.40 -18.24
C PRO A 129 1.21 7.60 -19.07
N GLY A 130 1.10 6.29 -18.83
CA GLY A 130 0.18 5.39 -19.56
C GLY A 130 0.78 4.76 -20.82
N ASP A 131 2.11 4.75 -20.95
CA ASP A 131 2.85 4.16 -22.07
C ASP A 131 3.52 2.82 -21.69
N GLY A 132 3.04 2.18 -20.61
CA GLY A 132 3.69 1.02 -20.01
C GLY A 132 4.98 1.34 -19.22
N THR A 133 5.26 2.61 -18.94
CA THR A 133 6.36 3.02 -18.05
C THR A 133 5.85 3.74 -16.81
N PHE A 134 6.78 3.98 -15.88
CA PHE A 134 6.62 4.89 -14.76
C PHE A 134 7.94 5.62 -14.50
N HIS A 135 7.87 6.78 -13.87
CA HIS A 135 9.03 7.43 -13.26
C HIS A 135 8.69 7.83 -11.84
N TYR A 136 9.70 8.08 -11.02
CA TYR A 136 9.48 8.48 -9.64
C TYR A 136 10.46 9.55 -9.18
N ILE A 137 10.00 10.37 -8.25
CA ILE A 137 10.78 11.40 -7.56
C ILE A 137 10.85 10.99 -6.09
N TYR A 138 12.05 11.01 -5.54
CA TYR A 138 12.31 10.86 -4.12
C TYR A 138 13.01 12.11 -3.59
N ASN A 139 12.54 12.61 -2.46
CA ASN A 139 13.13 13.76 -1.80
C ASN A 139 13.16 13.52 -0.29
N ALA A 140 14.33 13.68 0.31
CA ALA A 140 14.60 13.56 1.73
C ALA A 140 15.67 14.60 2.14
N PRO A 141 15.89 14.85 3.44
CA PRO A 141 16.93 15.77 3.89
C PRO A 141 18.31 15.39 3.32
N GLY A 142 18.86 16.25 2.46
CA GLY A 142 20.17 16.05 1.84
C GLY A 142 20.20 15.10 0.63
N GLN A 143 19.06 14.54 0.21
CA GLN A 143 18.97 13.65 -0.95
C GLN A 143 17.77 13.98 -1.83
N ARG A 144 18.03 14.19 -3.11
CA ARG A 144 16.99 14.35 -4.15
C ARG A 144 17.32 13.43 -5.31
N PHE A 145 16.32 12.72 -5.79
CA PHE A 145 16.46 11.77 -6.88
C PHE A 145 15.22 11.84 -7.76
N ALA A 146 15.43 11.78 -9.07
CA ALA A 146 14.38 11.56 -10.05
C ALA A 146 14.85 10.42 -10.96
N SER A 147 14.01 9.41 -11.17
CA SER A 147 14.34 8.32 -12.07
C SER A 147 14.21 8.75 -13.52
N ALA A 148 14.87 8.02 -14.42
CA ALA A 148 14.42 7.95 -15.80
C ALA A 148 13.10 7.16 -15.87
N ASP A 149 12.50 7.08 -17.07
CA ASP A 149 11.36 6.19 -17.31
C ASP A 149 11.79 4.73 -17.15
N LEU A 150 11.05 4.01 -16.31
CA LEU A 150 11.26 2.61 -15.98
C LEU A 150 10.09 1.80 -16.53
N ALA A 151 10.38 0.67 -17.15
CA ALA A 151 9.34 -0.21 -17.66
C ALA A 151 8.50 -0.79 -16.51
N LEU A 152 7.18 -0.72 -16.66
CA LEU A 152 6.23 -1.40 -15.80
C LEU A 152 6.18 -2.88 -16.20
N ASN A 153 7.06 -3.69 -15.61
CA ASN A 153 7.01 -5.14 -15.77
C ASN A 153 6.88 -5.82 -14.41
N GLU A 154 6.10 -6.90 -14.36
CA GLU A 154 5.77 -7.60 -13.11
C GLU A 154 7.02 -8.13 -12.36
N ALA A 155 8.13 -8.31 -13.06
CA ALA A 155 9.36 -8.89 -12.52
C ALA A 155 10.27 -7.88 -11.80
N VAL A 156 10.07 -6.57 -11.99
CA VAL A 156 11.02 -5.56 -11.49
C VAL A 156 10.27 -4.43 -10.78
N LEU A 157 9.92 -4.68 -9.52
CA LEU A 157 10.01 -3.58 -8.56
C LEU A 157 11.48 -3.20 -8.45
N HIS A 158 11.82 -2.12 -9.12
CA HIS A 158 13.20 -1.64 -9.22
C HIS A 158 13.77 -1.50 -7.81
N SER A 159 14.89 -2.19 -7.52
CA SER A 159 15.49 -2.22 -6.18
C SER A 159 15.78 -0.81 -5.65
N GLY A 160 16.12 0.12 -6.54
CA GLY A 160 16.28 1.54 -6.20
C GLY A 160 14.98 2.22 -5.75
N PHE A 161 13.83 1.89 -6.35
CA PHE A 161 12.54 2.42 -5.91
C PHE A 161 12.19 1.88 -4.52
N LEU A 162 12.29 0.55 -4.32
CA LEU A 162 12.00 -0.07 -3.03
C LEU A 162 12.93 0.44 -1.92
N ALA A 163 14.21 0.66 -2.21
CA ALA A 163 15.15 1.22 -1.26
C ALA A 163 14.77 2.65 -0.84
N HIS A 164 14.26 3.48 -1.76
CA HIS A 164 13.76 4.81 -1.41
C HIS A 164 12.42 4.74 -0.68
N LEU A 165 11.55 3.79 -1.04
CA LEU A 165 10.26 3.60 -0.38
C LEU A 165 10.40 3.06 1.05
N ASP A 166 11.38 2.19 1.33
CA ASP A 166 11.68 1.71 2.70
C ASP A 166 12.30 2.83 3.59
N LEU A 167 12.63 4.00 3.04
CA LEU A 167 13.15 5.19 3.75
C LEU A 167 12.09 6.28 3.98
N VAL A 168 10.87 6.05 3.50
CA VAL A 168 9.67 6.88 3.68
C VAL A 168 8.68 6.09 4.52
#